data_AF-A0A7K1SHI3-F1
#
_entry.id   AF-A0A7K1SHI3-F1
#
_cell.length_a   1.000
_cell.length_b   1.000
_cell.length_c   1.000
_cell.angle_alpha   90.00
_cell.angle_beta   90.00
_cell.angle_gamma   90.00
#
_symmetry.space_group_name_H-M   'P 1'
#
loop_
_entity.id
_entity.type
_entity.pdbx_description
1 polymer ?
#
loop_
_entity_poly.entity_id
_entity_poly.type
_entity_poly.pdbx_seq_one_letter_code
_entity_poly.pdbx_strand_id
1 'polypeptide(L)'
;MRFYLYFLLIALTRSVTSQDKVEGIGKFKIGKTPISITQEIAKESGDSIHILDEYLNMDTEKFGIAEIVVNKAYPDRSPEQALFCPDVRIFQIPAYQVAGIEIKNLWLTFKGGILIGLQCDNSTDIHEALKLKYGPPVIKTVKKPIDCVYLSNGNKLQREESKYTSSWTNGKIVATETTHRFYDKNCVEDITTLVFIRDLVVMNTVTQCDLTTRAKSLVRKREAAKKALSDF
;
A
#
# COMPACT_ATOMS: atom_id res chain seq x y z
N MET A 1 38.04 25.95 -45.20
CA MET A 1 37.82 26.31 -43.79
C MET A 1 36.33 26.58 -43.50
N ARG A 2 35.42 25.63 -43.84
CA ARG A 2 33.95 25.75 -43.67
C ARG A 2 33.26 24.48 -43.16
N PHE A 3 34.01 23.41 -42.91
CA PHE A 3 33.47 22.11 -42.51
C PHE A 3 33.64 21.76 -41.02
N TYR A 4 34.40 22.55 -40.25
CA TYR A 4 34.63 22.28 -38.82
C TYR A 4 33.49 22.77 -37.90
N LEU A 5 32.53 23.55 -38.41
CA LEU A 5 31.43 24.07 -37.59
C LEU A 5 30.26 23.08 -37.40
N TYR A 6 30.15 22.06 -38.27
CA TYR A 6 29.08 21.06 -38.16
C TYR A 6 29.38 19.92 -37.19
N PHE A 7 30.66 19.71 -36.82
CA PHE A 7 31.05 18.63 -35.91
C PHE A 7 30.84 18.99 -34.43
N LEU A 8 30.68 20.28 -34.10
CA LEU A 8 30.47 20.74 -32.72
C LEU A 8 29.00 20.70 -32.26
N LEU A 9 28.03 20.58 -33.19
CA LEU A 9 26.60 20.58 -32.85
C LEU A 9 26.02 19.18 -32.53
N ILE A 10 26.75 18.09 -32.77
CA ILE A 10 26.25 16.72 -32.57
C ILE A 10 26.60 16.18 -31.18
N ALA A 11 27.50 16.84 -30.43
CA ALA A 11 27.90 16.42 -29.08
C ALA A 11 26.89 16.81 -27.97
N LEU A 12 25.85 17.60 -28.29
CA LEU A 12 24.90 18.14 -27.30
C LEU A 12 23.58 17.35 -27.18
N THR A 13 23.38 16.26 -27.93
CA THR A 13 22.07 15.58 -28.02
C THR A 13 21.92 14.30 -27.22
N ARG A 14 22.82 13.99 -26.27
CA ARG A 14 22.74 12.73 -25.50
C ARG A 14 22.88 12.88 -23.98
N SER A 15 22.30 13.92 -23.41
CA SER A 15 21.77 13.78 -22.04
C SER A 15 20.47 12.97 -22.13
N VAL A 16 20.59 11.67 -22.44
CA VAL A 16 19.54 10.71 -22.09
C VAL A 16 19.50 10.77 -20.58
N THR A 17 18.59 11.59 -20.05
CA THR A 17 18.27 11.61 -18.64
C THR A 17 17.82 10.19 -18.32
N SER A 18 18.74 9.40 -17.77
CA SER A 18 18.41 8.13 -17.14
C SER A 18 17.46 8.49 -16.01
N GLN A 19 16.16 8.52 -16.30
CA GLN A 19 15.13 8.73 -15.30
C GLN A 19 15.41 7.76 -14.17
N ASP A 20 15.40 8.26 -12.94
CA ASP A 20 15.62 7.41 -11.79
C ASP A 20 14.57 6.30 -11.82
N LYS A 21 15.04 5.08 -11.57
CA LYS A 21 14.13 3.95 -11.53
C LYS A 21 13.43 3.93 -10.16
N VAL A 22 12.13 3.68 -10.15
CA VAL A 22 11.36 3.67 -8.89
C VAL A 22 11.95 2.71 -7.87
N GLU A 23 12.14 3.20 -6.64
CA GLU A 23 12.66 2.40 -5.53
C GLU A 23 11.95 2.67 -4.19
N GLY A 24 11.08 3.68 -4.10
CA GLY A 24 10.39 4.06 -2.86
C GLY A 24 10.18 5.56 -2.69
N ILE A 25 9.87 6.02 -1.47
CA ILE A 25 9.67 7.44 -1.12
C ILE A 25 10.57 7.79 0.08
N GLY A 26 11.30 8.91 0.00
CA GLY A 26 12.15 9.36 1.10
C GLY A 26 13.15 8.30 1.57
N LYS A 27 13.16 8.04 2.88
CA LYS A 27 13.96 7.00 3.55
C LYS A 27 13.40 5.58 3.39
N PHE A 28 12.20 5.43 2.83
CA PHE A 28 11.53 4.15 2.60
C PHE A 28 11.84 3.62 1.20
N LYS A 29 12.81 2.71 1.12
CA LYS A 29 13.32 2.07 -0.09
C LYS A 29 13.02 0.58 -0.07
N ILE A 30 12.30 0.11 -1.09
CA ILE A 30 11.91 -1.29 -1.23
C ILE A 30 13.16 -2.15 -1.41
N GLY A 31 13.27 -3.21 -0.60
CA GLY A 31 14.39 -4.14 -0.58
C GLY A 31 15.66 -3.62 0.09
N LYS A 32 15.65 -2.40 0.65
CA LYS A 32 16.82 -1.76 1.26
C LYS A 32 16.57 -1.27 2.69
N THR A 33 15.39 -0.71 2.97
CA THR A 33 15.12 -0.10 4.27
C THR A 33 14.91 -1.16 5.35
N PRO A 34 15.72 -1.16 6.43
CA PRO A 34 15.54 -2.08 7.56
C PRO A 34 14.35 -1.66 8.43
N ILE A 35 13.80 -2.62 9.15
CA ILE A 35 12.70 -2.42 10.11
C ILE A 35 13.06 -1.48 11.26
N SER A 36 14.35 -1.29 11.55
CA SER A 36 14.81 -0.31 12.56
C SER A 36 14.32 1.12 12.26
N ILE A 37 13.97 1.42 11.01
CA ILE A 37 13.41 2.71 10.61
C ILE A 37 12.15 3.08 11.40
N THR A 38 11.37 2.10 11.86
CA THR A 38 10.13 2.37 12.62
C THR A 38 10.47 2.90 14.02
N GLN A 39 11.53 2.40 14.63
CA GLN A 39 12.05 2.90 15.91
C GLN A 39 12.68 4.29 15.77
N GLU A 40 13.36 4.54 14.65
CA GLU A 40 13.89 5.87 14.34
C GLU A 40 12.76 6.89 14.20
N ILE A 41 11.67 6.55 13.50
CA ILE A 41 10.50 7.43 13.34
C ILE A 41 9.79 7.64 14.68
N ALA A 42 9.62 6.59 15.49
CA ALA A 42 9.05 6.70 16.84
C ALA A 42 9.87 7.69 17.69
N LYS A 43 11.20 7.57 17.65
CA LYS A 43 12.10 8.49 18.36
C LYS A 43 12.04 9.92 17.82
N GLU A 44 11.97 10.10 16.51
CA GLU A 44 11.86 11.42 15.86
C GLU A 44 10.55 12.14 16.20
N SER A 45 9.44 11.39 16.29
CA SER A 45 8.10 11.91 16.61
C SER A 45 7.86 12.08 18.11
N GLY A 46 8.62 11.39 18.96
CA GLY A 46 8.33 11.30 20.39
C GLY A 46 7.21 10.30 20.72
N ASP A 47 6.76 9.51 19.73
CA ASP A 47 5.75 8.48 19.90
C ASP A 47 6.37 7.15 20.34
N SER A 48 5.52 6.29 20.94
CA SER A 48 5.83 4.87 21.14
C SER A 48 5.18 4.02 20.04
N ILE A 49 5.75 2.84 19.76
CA ILE A 49 5.10 1.86 18.89
C ILE A 49 4.11 1.03 19.71
N HIS A 50 2.83 1.13 19.38
CA HIS A 50 1.75 0.37 20.01
C HIS A 50 1.50 -0.94 19.25
N ILE A 51 1.31 -2.04 19.96
CA ILE A 51 0.92 -3.32 19.34
C ILE A 51 -0.60 -3.39 19.27
N LEU A 52 -1.15 -3.53 18.07
CA LEU A 52 -2.59 -3.70 17.84
C LEU A 52 -2.86 -5.12 17.32
N ASP A 53 -3.57 -5.90 18.12
CA ASP A 53 -3.96 -7.27 17.81
C ASP A 53 -5.48 -7.47 17.75
N GLU A 54 -6.29 -6.45 18.02
CA GLU A 54 -7.76 -6.52 17.95
C GLU A 54 -8.34 -5.42 17.07
N TYR A 55 -9.30 -5.79 16.22
CA TYR A 55 -9.99 -4.88 15.30
C TYR A 55 -10.65 -3.68 16.02
N LEU A 56 -11.19 -3.90 17.22
CA LEU A 56 -11.93 -2.88 17.97
C LEU A 56 -11.04 -1.76 18.54
N ASN A 57 -9.72 -1.90 18.49
CA ASN A 57 -8.76 -0.92 19.00
C ASN A 57 -8.10 -0.08 17.89
N MET A 58 -8.61 -0.13 16.65
CA MET A 58 -8.06 0.62 15.51
C MET A 58 -8.48 2.11 15.47
N ASP A 59 -8.56 2.78 16.62
CA ASP A 59 -8.60 4.25 16.61
C ASP A 59 -7.17 4.77 16.45
N THR A 60 -6.64 4.63 15.24
CA THR A 60 -5.22 4.84 14.92
C THR A 60 -4.80 6.29 15.09
N GLU A 61 -5.76 7.23 15.10
CA GLU A 61 -5.51 8.64 15.43
C GLU A 61 -5.06 8.82 16.89
N LYS A 62 -5.41 7.89 17.79
CA LYS A 62 -5.03 7.95 19.20
C LYS A 62 -3.67 7.34 19.52
N PHE A 63 -3.16 6.44 18.68
CA PHE A 63 -2.04 5.57 19.04
C PHE A 63 -0.71 5.92 18.36
N GLY A 64 -0.59 7.05 17.66
CA GLY A 64 0.65 7.38 16.94
C GLY A 64 1.05 6.23 16.02
N ILE A 65 2.24 5.65 16.20
CA ILE A 65 2.73 4.51 15.41
C ILE A 65 2.18 3.18 15.95
N ALA A 66 1.57 2.38 15.09
CA ALA A 66 1.06 1.06 15.44
C ALA A 66 1.75 -0.07 14.69
N GLU A 67 2.08 -1.17 15.37
CA GLU A 67 2.40 -2.46 14.78
C GLU A 67 1.16 -3.35 14.77
N ILE A 68 0.76 -3.80 13.58
CA ILE A 68 -0.44 -4.61 13.39
C ILE A 68 -0.06 -6.08 13.42
N VAL A 69 -0.60 -6.82 14.38
CA VAL A 69 -0.29 -8.24 14.59
C VAL A 69 -1.55 -9.10 14.60
N VAL A 70 -1.38 -10.39 14.34
CA VAL A 70 -2.46 -11.37 14.43
C VAL A 70 -2.81 -11.63 15.90
N ASN A 71 -4.10 -11.60 16.22
CA ASN A 71 -4.58 -12.06 17.51
C ASN A 71 -4.39 -13.57 17.61
N LYS A 72 -3.47 -14.02 18.46
CA LYS A 72 -3.21 -15.46 18.61
C LYS A 72 -4.34 -16.19 19.34
N ALA A 73 -5.04 -15.52 20.24
CA ALA A 73 -6.16 -16.09 21.00
C ALA A 73 -7.43 -16.18 20.14
N TYR A 74 -7.69 -15.13 19.35
CA TYR A 74 -8.88 -15.00 18.52
C TYR A 74 -8.52 -14.58 17.08
N PRO A 75 -7.94 -15.48 16.26
CA PRO A 75 -7.50 -15.16 14.90
C PRO A 75 -8.53 -14.45 14.01
N ASP A 76 -9.81 -14.77 14.21
CA ASP A 76 -10.98 -14.18 13.55
C ASP A 76 -11.31 -12.74 13.98
N ARG A 77 -10.70 -12.25 15.06
CA ARG A 77 -10.80 -10.87 15.56
C ARG A 77 -9.56 -10.02 15.26
N SER A 78 -8.58 -10.60 14.56
CA SER A 78 -7.38 -9.86 14.15
C SER A 78 -7.77 -8.68 13.23
N PRO A 79 -7.03 -7.57 13.27
CA PRO A 79 -7.17 -6.50 12.27
C PRO A 79 -7.13 -7.05 10.84
N GLU A 80 -7.89 -6.46 9.92
CA GLU A 80 -7.98 -6.95 8.53
C GLU A 80 -6.61 -6.95 7.84
N GLN A 81 -5.78 -5.98 8.19
CA GLN A 81 -4.44 -5.78 7.67
C GLN A 81 -3.41 -6.72 8.32
N ALA A 82 -3.74 -7.42 9.42
CA ALA A 82 -2.82 -8.36 10.04
C ALA A 82 -2.53 -9.54 9.10
N LEU A 83 -1.24 -9.89 8.95
CA LEU A 83 -0.80 -11.01 8.14
C LEU A 83 -0.34 -12.18 9.02
N PHE A 84 -0.85 -13.37 8.71
CA PHE A 84 -0.51 -14.66 9.29
C PHE A 84 0.81 -15.22 8.77
N CYS A 85 1.36 -14.65 7.69
CA CYS A 85 2.64 -15.12 7.15
C CYS A 85 3.77 -14.87 8.16
N PRO A 86 4.58 -15.89 8.53
CA PRO A 86 5.71 -15.70 9.44
C PRO A 86 6.70 -14.65 8.95
N ASP A 87 7.42 -14.01 9.85
CA ASP A 87 8.43 -12.98 9.57
C ASP A 87 7.93 -11.76 8.78
N VAL A 88 6.62 -11.58 8.68
CA VAL A 88 6.00 -10.37 8.13
C VAL A 88 5.54 -9.49 9.27
N ARG A 89 5.89 -8.20 9.20
CA ARG A 89 5.51 -7.20 10.19
C ARG A 89 4.94 -5.99 9.46
N ILE A 90 3.83 -5.47 9.96
CA ILE A 90 3.13 -4.32 9.39
C ILE A 90 3.10 -3.21 10.41
N PHE A 91 3.47 -2.01 9.96
CA PHE A 91 3.39 -0.80 10.76
C PHE A 91 2.49 0.21 10.07
N GLN A 92 1.67 0.91 10.83
CA GLN A 92 0.91 2.07 10.40
C GLN A 92 1.46 3.31 11.08
N ILE A 93 1.69 4.35 10.29
CA ILE A 93 2.15 5.67 10.72
C ILE A 93 1.08 6.67 10.23
N PRO A 94 0.30 7.32 11.12
CA PRO A 94 -0.81 8.18 10.73
C PRO A 94 -0.41 9.34 9.84
N ALA A 95 0.73 9.97 10.13
CA ALA A 95 1.29 11.06 9.34
C ALA A 95 2.81 10.99 9.37
N TYR A 96 3.45 11.24 8.22
CA TYR A 96 4.91 11.32 8.10
C TYR A 96 5.31 12.43 7.13
N GLN A 97 6.21 13.31 7.57
CA GLN A 97 6.70 14.43 6.76
C GLN A 97 7.99 14.05 6.02
N VAL A 98 8.02 14.29 4.70
CA VAL A 98 9.22 14.11 3.89
C VAL A 98 9.31 15.17 2.81
N ALA A 99 10.43 15.91 2.79
CA ALA A 99 10.67 16.97 1.81
C ALA A 99 9.53 17.99 1.72
N GLY A 100 8.88 18.32 2.85
CA GLY A 100 7.76 19.25 2.92
C GLY A 100 6.40 18.67 2.49
N ILE A 101 6.33 17.36 2.19
CA ILE A 101 5.10 16.66 1.82
C ILE A 101 4.65 15.81 3.00
N GLU A 102 3.39 15.97 3.41
CA GLU A 102 2.74 15.11 4.39
C GLU A 102 2.22 13.84 3.73
N ILE A 103 2.69 12.69 4.21
CA ILE A 103 2.17 11.38 3.83
C ILE A 103 1.22 10.91 4.94
N LYS A 104 -0.07 10.78 4.59
CA LYS A 104 -1.11 10.30 5.51
C LYS A 104 -1.32 8.80 5.40
N ASN A 105 -1.68 8.19 6.52
CA ASN A 105 -2.00 6.76 6.63
C ASN A 105 -0.93 5.88 5.98
N LEU A 106 0.34 6.07 6.37
CA LEU A 106 1.47 5.33 5.81
C LEU A 106 1.58 3.93 6.44
N TRP A 107 1.27 2.93 5.64
CA TRP A 107 1.47 1.51 5.96
C TRP A 107 2.81 1.03 5.43
N LEU A 108 3.60 0.36 6.25
CA LEU A 108 4.87 -0.24 5.91
C LEU A 108 4.81 -1.75 6.13
N THR A 109 5.11 -2.54 5.10
CA THR A 109 5.18 -4.00 5.17
C THR A 109 6.62 -4.47 5.08
N PHE A 110 7.09 -5.16 6.12
CA PHE A 110 8.43 -5.74 6.18
C PHE A 110 8.36 -7.26 6.09
N LYS A 111 9.32 -7.88 5.39
CA LYS A 111 9.54 -9.33 5.41
C LYS A 111 11.00 -9.61 5.74
N GLY A 112 11.25 -10.44 6.76
CA GLY A 112 12.61 -10.72 7.22
C GLY A 112 13.37 -9.46 7.65
N GLY A 113 12.65 -8.48 8.20
CA GLY A 113 13.22 -7.21 8.65
C GLY A 113 13.53 -6.17 7.56
N ILE A 114 13.20 -6.43 6.29
CA ILE A 114 13.42 -5.49 5.17
C ILE A 114 12.08 -5.05 4.58
N LEU A 115 11.97 -3.77 4.23
CA LEU A 115 10.77 -3.19 3.64
C LEU A 115 10.50 -3.78 2.24
N ILE A 116 9.31 -4.34 2.03
CA ILE A 116 8.90 -4.94 0.76
C ILE A 116 7.70 -4.23 0.12
N GLY A 117 6.98 -3.42 0.89
CA GLY A 117 5.86 -2.64 0.41
C GLY A 117 5.56 -1.46 1.32
N LEU A 118 5.06 -0.39 0.73
CA LEU A 118 4.41 0.71 1.43
C LEU A 118 3.09 1.05 0.74
N GLN A 119 2.14 1.55 1.51
CA GLN A 119 0.87 2.07 1.05
C GLN A 119 0.56 3.36 1.81
N CYS A 120 -0.02 4.36 1.15
CA CYS A 120 -0.50 5.56 1.81
C CYS A 120 -1.68 6.17 1.05
N ASP A 121 -2.30 7.19 1.65
CA ASP A 121 -3.27 8.01 0.94
C ASP A 121 -2.58 8.73 -0.22
N ASN A 122 -3.30 8.90 -1.33
CA ASN A 122 -2.82 9.69 -2.45
C ASN A 122 -3.04 11.19 -2.21
N SER A 123 -2.13 12.01 -2.72
CA SER A 123 -2.27 13.45 -2.76
C SER A 123 -1.65 13.98 -4.07
N THR A 124 -2.05 15.18 -4.47
CA THR A 124 -1.45 15.86 -5.62
C THR A 124 0.06 16.05 -5.45
N ASP A 125 0.51 16.32 -4.22
CA ASP A 125 1.92 16.51 -3.91
C ASP A 125 2.73 15.21 -4.06
N ILE A 126 2.16 14.08 -3.61
CA ILE A 126 2.79 12.76 -3.82
C ILE A 126 2.88 12.45 -5.32
N HIS A 127 1.81 12.74 -6.08
CA HIS A 127 1.80 12.55 -7.54
C HIS A 127 2.89 13.35 -8.24
N GLU A 128 2.95 14.66 -7.99
CA GLU A 128 3.95 15.51 -8.63
C GLU A 128 5.37 15.17 -8.16
N ALA A 129 5.56 14.76 -6.90
CA ALA A 129 6.86 14.30 -6.41
C ALA A 129 7.33 13.00 -7.10
N LEU A 130 6.43 12.02 -7.27
CA LEU A 130 6.74 10.78 -7.98
C LEU A 130 7.04 11.04 -9.46
N LYS A 131 6.24 11.88 -10.11
CA LYS A 131 6.42 12.27 -11.50
C LYS A 131 7.71 13.06 -11.73
N LEU A 132 8.04 14.00 -10.85
CA LEU A 132 9.28 14.77 -10.89
C LEU A 132 10.50 13.86 -10.75
N LYS A 133 10.43 12.89 -9.83
CA LYS A 133 11.55 12.00 -9.52
C LYS A 133 11.74 10.88 -10.55
N TYR A 134 10.66 10.20 -10.92
CA TYR A 134 10.69 8.98 -11.71
C TYR A 134 10.19 9.15 -13.16
N GLY A 135 9.88 10.39 -13.56
CA GLY A 135 9.35 10.69 -14.89
C GLY A 135 7.82 10.51 -15.00
N PRO A 136 7.23 10.74 -16.18
CA PRO A 136 5.80 10.59 -16.39
C PRO A 136 5.34 9.13 -16.19
N PRO A 137 4.20 8.88 -15.53
CA PRO A 137 3.69 7.53 -15.32
C PRO A 137 3.08 6.93 -16.59
N VAL A 138 2.97 5.60 -16.62
CA VAL A 138 2.04 4.90 -17.52
C VAL A 138 0.65 4.94 -16.91
N ILE A 139 -0.31 5.50 -17.65
CA ILE A 139 -1.70 5.68 -17.20
C ILE A 139 -2.58 4.59 -17.80
N LYS A 140 -3.41 3.97 -16.96
CA LYS A 140 -4.45 3.02 -17.36
C LYS A 140 -5.80 3.45 -16.78
N THR A 141 -6.82 3.47 -17.64
CA THR A 141 -8.19 3.74 -17.24
C THR A 141 -9.06 2.52 -17.51
N VAL A 142 -9.85 2.13 -16.52
CA VAL A 142 -10.87 1.08 -16.65
C VAL A 142 -12.21 1.71 -16.28
N LYS A 143 -13.22 1.52 -17.13
CA LYS A 143 -14.60 1.95 -16.90
C LYS A 143 -15.50 0.73 -16.94
N LYS A 144 -16.48 0.67 -16.04
CA LYS A 144 -17.41 -0.44 -15.94
C LYS A 144 -18.82 0.10 -15.68
N PRO A 145 -19.80 -0.18 -16.54
CA PRO A 145 -21.19 0.13 -16.22
C PRO A 145 -21.66 -0.75 -15.07
N ILE A 146 -22.42 -0.17 -14.14
CA ILE A 146 -23.06 -0.88 -13.04
C ILE A 146 -24.53 -0.48 -12.95
N ASP A 147 -25.36 -1.42 -12.48
CA ASP A 147 -26.74 -1.15 -12.14
C ASP A 147 -26.82 -0.87 -10.63
N CYS A 148 -27.15 0.37 -10.30
CA CYS A 148 -27.40 0.84 -8.95
C CYS A 148 -28.88 0.64 -8.63
N VAL A 149 -29.21 -0.18 -7.63
CA VAL A 149 -30.60 -0.46 -7.23
C VAL A 149 -30.90 0.22 -5.90
N TYR A 150 -31.80 1.20 -5.91
CA TYR A 150 -32.22 1.87 -4.69
C TYR A 150 -33.05 0.92 -3.82
N LEU A 151 -32.59 0.66 -2.59
CA LEU A 151 -33.29 -0.22 -1.64
C LEU A 151 -34.69 0.30 -1.27
N SER A 152 -34.91 1.62 -1.35
CA SER A 152 -36.16 2.26 -0.95
C SER A 152 -37.33 2.02 -1.92
N ASN A 153 -37.07 1.85 -3.22
CA ASN A 153 -38.12 1.75 -4.24
C ASN A 153 -37.84 0.72 -5.35
N GLY A 154 -36.69 0.03 -5.33
CA GLY A 154 -36.31 -0.95 -6.34
C GLY A 154 -35.95 -0.36 -7.71
N ASN A 155 -35.92 0.97 -7.85
CA ASN A 155 -35.56 1.62 -9.11
C ASN A 155 -34.09 1.33 -9.44
N LYS A 156 -33.84 1.01 -10.70
CA LYS A 156 -32.50 0.81 -11.24
C LYS A 156 -32.01 2.09 -11.90
N LEU A 157 -30.81 2.49 -11.55
CA LEU A 157 -30.10 3.61 -12.15
C LEU A 157 -28.78 3.10 -12.72
N GLN A 158 -28.55 3.32 -14.01
CA GLN A 158 -27.28 2.94 -14.62
C GLN A 158 -26.21 3.97 -14.23
N ARG A 159 -25.09 3.50 -13.70
CA ARG A 159 -23.92 4.31 -13.32
C ARG A 159 -22.66 3.73 -13.97
N GLU A 160 -21.57 4.49 -13.94
CA GLU A 160 -20.26 4.04 -14.42
C GLU A 160 -19.24 4.13 -13.29
N GLU A 161 -18.68 2.99 -12.88
CA GLU A 161 -17.49 2.96 -12.05
C GLU A 161 -16.26 3.23 -12.91
N SER A 162 -15.29 3.95 -12.36
CA SER A 162 -14.03 4.21 -13.07
C SER A 162 -12.82 4.06 -12.16
N LYS A 163 -11.78 3.42 -12.69
CA LYS A 163 -10.51 3.23 -12.03
C LYS A 163 -9.41 3.83 -12.89
N TYR A 164 -8.73 4.83 -12.36
CA TYR A 164 -7.57 5.46 -12.97
C TYR A 164 -6.33 4.99 -12.23
N THR A 165 -5.34 4.47 -12.95
CA THR A 165 -4.10 3.98 -12.37
C THR A 165 -2.90 4.62 -13.08
N SER A 166 -2.10 5.36 -12.33
CA SER A 166 -0.77 5.84 -12.75
C SER A 166 0.28 4.87 -12.23
N SER A 167 1.26 4.50 -13.05
CA SER A 167 2.27 3.51 -12.66
C SER A 167 3.68 3.82 -13.11
N TRP A 168 4.64 3.52 -12.24
CA TRP A 168 6.08 3.53 -12.50
C TRP A 168 6.63 2.15 -12.19
N THR A 169 7.52 1.64 -13.04
CA THR A 169 8.06 0.28 -12.91
C THR A 169 9.57 0.26 -13.00
N ASN A 170 10.19 -0.54 -12.12
CA ASN A 170 11.62 -0.82 -12.08
C ASN A 170 11.83 -2.32 -11.79
N GLY A 171 11.85 -3.14 -12.84
CA GLY A 171 11.92 -4.59 -12.70
C GLY A 171 10.75 -5.10 -11.87
N LYS A 172 11.04 -5.62 -10.68
CA LYS A 172 10.03 -6.15 -9.74
C LYS A 172 9.38 -5.10 -8.84
N ILE A 173 9.95 -3.88 -8.76
CA ILE A 173 9.40 -2.79 -7.94
C ILE A 173 8.42 -2.00 -8.79
N VAL A 174 7.20 -1.83 -8.29
CA VAL A 174 6.15 -1.05 -8.95
C VAL A 174 5.59 -0.03 -7.96
N ALA A 175 5.54 1.23 -8.39
CA ALA A 175 4.70 2.24 -7.77
C ALA A 175 3.40 2.38 -8.56
N THR A 176 2.26 2.37 -7.87
CA THR A 176 0.96 2.64 -8.46
C THR A 176 0.20 3.64 -7.63
N GLU A 177 -0.35 4.66 -8.26
CA GLU A 177 -1.42 5.48 -7.70
C GLU A 177 -2.72 5.00 -8.31
N THR A 178 -3.76 4.87 -7.51
CA THR A 178 -5.07 4.45 -7.97
C THR A 178 -6.12 5.38 -7.42
N THR A 179 -6.92 5.94 -8.32
CA THR A 179 -8.18 6.63 -7.99
C THR A 179 -9.31 5.74 -8.46
N HIS A 180 -10.15 5.29 -7.53
CA HIS A 180 -11.32 4.46 -7.81
C HIS A 180 -12.57 5.24 -7.43
N ARG A 181 -13.39 5.56 -8.44
CA ARG A 181 -14.74 6.09 -8.28
C ARG A 181 -15.72 4.93 -8.36
N PHE A 182 -16.47 4.71 -7.29
CA PHE A 182 -17.45 3.64 -7.15
C PHE A 182 -18.73 4.16 -6.49
N TYR A 183 -19.70 3.28 -6.30
CA TYR A 183 -20.98 3.63 -5.66
C TYR A 183 -21.28 2.69 -4.50
N ASP A 184 -21.77 3.23 -3.39
CA ASP A 184 -22.16 2.45 -2.23
C ASP A 184 -23.51 1.72 -2.43
N LYS A 185 -23.96 0.98 -1.41
CA LYS A 185 -25.24 0.26 -1.43
C LYS A 185 -26.48 1.18 -1.60
N ASN A 186 -26.33 2.47 -1.35
CA ASN A 186 -27.37 3.49 -1.52
C ASN A 186 -27.21 4.27 -2.84
N CYS A 187 -26.32 3.81 -3.72
CA CYS A 187 -26.01 4.42 -5.01
C CYS A 187 -25.39 5.83 -4.88
N VAL A 188 -24.75 6.12 -3.73
CA VAL A 188 -23.99 7.35 -3.48
C VAL A 188 -22.57 7.16 -3.99
N GLU A 189 -22.08 8.14 -4.76
CA GLU A 189 -20.72 8.12 -5.28
C GLU A 189 -19.71 8.21 -4.13
N ASP A 190 -18.68 7.38 -4.20
CA ASP A 190 -17.54 7.39 -3.29
C ASP A 190 -16.24 7.30 -4.10
N ILE A 191 -15.17 7.87 -3.55
CA ILE A 191 -13.86 7.95 -4.19
C ILE A 191 -12.80 7.50 -3.20
N THR A 192 -12.04 6.47 -3.59
CA THR A 192 -10.85 6.05 -2.86
C THR A 192 -9.60 6.35 -3.69
N THR A 193 -8.61 6.99 -3.07
CA THR A 193 -7.33 7.31 -3.71
C THR A 193 -6.17 6.80 -2.88
N LEU A 194 -5.37 5.90 -3.45
CA LEU A 194 -4.28 5.22 -2.74
C LEU A 194 -2.99 5.18 -3.56
N VAL A 195 -1.86 5.20 -2.88
CA VAL A 195 -0.54 4.96 -3.45
C VAL A 195 0.01 3.65 -2.88
N PHE A 196 0.63 2.85 -3.74
CA PHE A 196 1.37 1.65 -3.35
C PHE A 196 2.75 1.71 -3.98
N ILE A 197 3.81 1.37 -3.23
CA ILE A 197 5.12 1.07 -3.81
C ILE A 197 5.61 -0.24 -3.22
N ARG A 198 5.87 -1.24 -4.07
CA ARG A 198 6.15 -2.60 -3.57
C ARG A 198 6.95 -3.45 -4.54
N ASP A 199 7.63 -4.45 -3.99
CA ASP A 199 8.19 -5.57 -4.74
C ASP A 199 7.07 -6.57 -5.03
N LEU A 200 6.61 -6.63 -6.28
CA LEU A 200 5.47 -7.48 -6.65
C LEU A 200 5.73 -8.97 -6.43
N VAL A 201 6.96 -9.43 -6.66
CA VAL A 201 7.30 -10.85 -6.53
C VAL A 201 7.29 -11.28 -5.06
N VAL A 202 7.88 -10.45 -4.19
CA VAL A 202 7.93 -10.75 -2.76
C VAL A 202 6.54 -10.58 -2.13
N MET A 203 5.79 -9.54 -2.51
CA MET A 203 4.42 -9.35 -2.02
C MET A 203 3.49 -10.50 -2.43
N ASN A 204 3.57 -10.98 -3.67
CA ASN A 204 2.79 -12.15 -4.10
C ASN A 204 3.12 -13.39 -3.25
N THR A 205 4.40 -13.60 -2.95
CA THR A 205 4.85 -14.70 -2.08
C THR A 205 4.28 -14.55 -0.66
N VAL A 206 4.30 -13.34 -0.10
CA VAL A 206 3.70 -13.03 1.21
C VAL A 206 2.19 -13.27 1.21
N THR A 207 1.48 -12.86 0.16
CA THR A 207 0.03 -13.09 0.03
C THR A 207 -0.31 -14.58 0.01
N GLN A 208 0.41 -15.39 -0.77
CA GLN A 208 0.15 -16.84 -0.83
C GLN A 208 0.45 -17.53 0.51
N CYS A 209 1.53 -17.11 1.17
CA CYS A 209 1.88 -17.55 2.52
C CYS A 209 0.80 -17.19 3.54
N ASP A 210 0.29 -15.95 3.52
CA ASP A 210 -0.78 -15.49 4.39
C ASP A 210 -2.05 -16.32 4.22
N LEU A 211 -2.54 -16.46 2.98
CA LEU A 211 -3.75 -17.23 2.67
C LEU A 211 -3.65 -18.67 3.18
N THR A 212 -2.51 -19.32 2.91
CA THR A 212 -2.27 -20.71 3.33
C THR A 212 -2.21 -20.83 4.85
N THR A 213 -1.53 -19.91 5.53
CA THR A 213 -1.33 -19.95 6.99
C THR A 213 -2.62 -19.60 7.73
N ARG A 214 -3.37 -18.60 7.23
CA ARG A 214 -4.69 -18.22 7.73
C ARG A 214 -5.67 -19.39 7.64
N ALA A 215 -5.73 -20.07 6.49
CA ALA A 215 -6.59 -21.25 6.31
C ALA A 215 -6.27 -22.36 7.33
N LYS A 216 -4.97 -22.68 7.52
CA LYS A 216 -4.54 -23.67 8.52
C LYS A 216 -4.90 -23.26 9.95
N SER A 217 -4.76 -21.98 10.29
CA SER A 217 -5.12 -21.46 11.62
C SER A 217 -6.62 -21.63 11.91
N LEU A 218 -7.48 -21.31 10.93
CA LEU A 218 -8.93 -21.47 11.06
C LEU A 218 -9.36 -22.94 11.20
N VAL A 219 -8.73 -23.86 10.45
CA VAL A 219 -8.99 -25.30 10.59
C VAL A 219 -8.64 -25.80 12.00
N ARG A 220 -7.45 -25.46 12.50
CA ARG A 220 -7.03 -25.84 13.86
C ARG A 220 -7.98 -25.31 14.94
N LYS A 221 -8.46 -24.07 14.80
CA LYS A 221 -9.44 -23.49 15.73
C LYS A 221 -10.75 -24.29 15.72
N ARG A 222 -11.26 -24.66 14.54
CA ARG A 222 -12.48 -25.47 14.41
C ARG A 222 -12.31 -26.86 15.01
N GLU A 223 -11.18 -27.51 14.77
CA GLU A 223 -10.86 -28.82 15.35
C GLU A 223 -10.75 -28.75 16.88
N ALA A 224 -10.09 -27.73 17.42
CA ALA A 224 -10.00 -27.50 18.85
C ALA A 224 -11.39 -27.25 19.48
N ALA A 225 -12.23 -26.45 18.82
CA ALA A 225 -13.61 -26.23 19.26
C ALA A 225 -14.45 -27.51 19.21
N LYS A 226 -14.34 -28.31 18.15
CA LYS A 226 -15.03 -29.61 18.03
C LYS A 226 -14.60 -30.57 19.14
N LYS A 227 -13.30 -30.62 19.46
CA LYS A 227 -12.78 -31.45 20.55
C LYS A 227 -13.26 -30.94 21.92
N ALA A 228 -13.33 -29.64 22.15
CA ALA A 228 -13.88 -29.09 23.39
C ALA A 228 -15.38 -29.42 23.57
N LEU A 229 -16.09 -29.66 22.47
CA LEU A 229 -17.50 -30.05 22.47
C LEU A 229 -17.72 -31.56 22.49
N SER A 230 -16.70 -32.40 22.34
CA SER A 230 -16.89 -33.86 22.35
C SER A 230 -17.16 -34.43 23.75
N ASP A 231 -16.96 -33.62 24.78
CA ASP A 231 -17.19 -33.97 26.19
C ASP A 231 -18.57 -33.50 26.69
N PHE A 232 -19.40 -32.92 25.81
CA PHE A 232 -20.81 -32.55 26.04
C PHE A 232 -21.74 -33.64 25.48
#